data_AF-A0A661KQZ0-F1
#
_entry.id   AF-A0A661KQZ0-F1
#
_cell.length_a   1.000
_cell.length_b   1.000
_cell.length_c   1.000
_cell.angle_alpha   90.00
_cell.angle_beta   90.00
_cell.angle_gamma   90.00
#
_symmetry.space_group_name_H-M   'P 1'
#
loop_
_entity.id
_entity.type
_entity.pdbx_description
1 polymer ?
#
loop_
_entity_poly.entity_id
_entity_poly.type
_entity_poly.pdbx_seq_one_letter_code
_entity_poly.pdbx_strand_id
1 'polypeptide(L)'
;SIVDGWRKIFETVCSKIGQNRKYGLRNLMMVRKYYPGVPAVIYTRKSLIWDAIAVFNAQADGIFIKPTGVDDDDTRRLTKEFAPQLIMELKRIIRRKKVI
;
A
#
# COMPACT_ATOMS: atom_id res chain seq x y z
N SER A 1 -17.33 11.05 -20.69
CA SER A 1 -17.71 9.84 -21.44
C SER A 1 -18.62 8.96 -20.59
N ILE A 2 -19.29 7.95 -21.17
CA ILE A 2 -20.07 6.97 -20.39
C ILE A 2 -19.21 6.30 -19.30
N VAL A 3 -17.94 6.01 -19.62
CA VAL A 3 -16.94 5.41 -18.70
C VAL A 3 -16.70 6.28 -17.46
N ASP A 4 -16.74 7.60 -17.58
CA ASP A 4 -16.56 8.50 -16.44
C ASP A 4 -17.75 8.45 -15.47
N GLY A 5 -18.96 8.24 -16.00
CA GLY A 5 -20.17 8.04 -15.22
C GLY A 5 -20.10 6.76 -14.38
N TRP A 6 -19.74 5.64 -15.02
CA TRP A 6 -19.52 4.36 -14.34
C TRP A 6 -18.45 4.45 -13.27
N ARG A 7 -17.33 5.12 -13.57
CA ARG A 7 -16.24 5.33 -12.61
C ARG A 7 -16.68 6.14 -11.39
N LYS A 8 -17.46 7.21 -11.57
CA LYS A 8 -18.02 7.99 -10.44
C LYS A 8 -18.96 7.16 -9.57
N ILE A 9 -19.83 6.34 -10.19
CA ILE A 9 -20.74 5.45 -9.44
C ILE A 9 -19.93 4.43 -8.65
N PHE A 10 -18.97 3.77 -9.29
CA PHE A 10 -18.06 2.83 -8.64
C PHE A 10 -17.31 3.46 -7.46
N GLU A 11 -16.66 4.62 -7.66
CA GLU A 11 -15.96 5.35 -6.60
C GLU A 11 -16.91 5.73 -5.44
N THR A 12 -18.15 6.12 -5.76
CA THR A 12 -19.16 6.47 -4.74
C THR A 12 -19.56 5.25 -3.91
N VAL A 13 -19.83 4.11 -4.56
CA VAL A 13 -20.19 2.86 -3.86
C VAL A 13 -19.02 2.36 -3.02
N CYS A 14 -17.81 2.31 -3.59
CA CYS A 14 -16.60 1.93 -2.86
C CYS A 14 -16.35 2.85 -1.65
N SER A 15 -16.56 4.17 -1.80
CA SER A 15 -16.42 5.10 -0.68
C SER A 15 -17.43 4.84 0.45
N LYS A 16 -18.68 4.52 0.12
CA LYS A 16 -19.74 4.19 1.11
C LYS A 16 -19.41 2.94 1.92
N ILE A 17 -18.72 1.97 1.35
CA ILE A 17 -18.24 0.77 2.07
C ILE A 17 -16.85 0.96 2.68
N GLY A 18 -16.35 2.19 2.73
CA GLY A 18 -15.06 2.54 3.33
C GLY A 18 -13.85 2.31 2.42
N GLN A 19 -14.00 1.74 1.24
CA GLN A 19 -12.93 1.54 0.24
C GLN A 19 -12.69 2.81 -0.59
N ASN A 20 -12.23 3.88 0.06
CA ASN A 20 -11.83 5.11 -0.63
C ASN A 20 -10.29 5.27 -0.63
N ARG A 21 -9.80 6.33 -1.29
CA ARG A 21 -8.35 6.63 -1.39
C ARG A 21 -7.67 6.82 -0.03
N LYS A 22 -8.42 7.14 1.03
CA LYS A 22 -7.91 7.30 2.41
C LYS A 22 -7.97 6.00 3.22
N TYR A 23 -8.53 4.92 2.68
CA TYR A 23 -8.72 3.66 3.39
C TYR A 23 -7.40 3.08 3.93
N GLY A 24 -6.37 3.01 3.08
CA GLY A 24 -5.06 2.49 3.47
C GLY A 24 -4.42 3.30 4.61
N LEU A 25 -4.51 4.64 4.53
CA LEU A 25 -3.98 5.54 5.57
C LEU A 25 -4.75 5.39 6.88
N ARG A 26 -6.09 5.30 6.82
CA ARG A 26 -6.92 5.05 8.00
C ARG A 26 -6.56 3.73 8.67
N ASN A 27 -6.39 2.67 7.89
CA ASN A 27 -5.97 1.37 8.43
C ASN A 27 -4.59 1.45 9.09
N LEU A 28 -3.62 2.14 8.47
CA LEU A 28 -2.31 2.36 9.08
C LEU A 28 -2.42 3.09 10.41
N MET A 29 -3.19 4.17 10.50
CA MET A 29 -3.42 4.90 11.75
C MET A 29 -4.07 4.00 12.82
N MET A 30 -5.02 3.14 12.43
CA MET A 30 -5.64 2.19 13.35
C MET A 30 -4.64 1.14 13.84
N VAL A 31 -3.79 0.60 12.95
CA VAL A 31 -2.73 -0.34 13.33
C VAL A 31 -1.77 0.32 14.32
N ARG A 32 -1.38 1.59 14.08
CA ARG A 32 -0.53 2.34 15.00
C ARG A 32 -1.16 2.57 16.36
N LYS A 33 -2.47 2.82 16.40
CA LYS A 33 -3.21 3.04 17.64
C LYS A 33 -3.37 1.76 18.46
N TYR A 34 -3.76 0.65 17.83
CA TYR A 34 -4.19 -0.55 18.54
C TYR A 34 -3.14 -1.67 18.62
N TYR A 35 -2.11 -1.62 17.77
CA TYR A 35 -1.03 -2.60 17.73
C TYR A 35 0.34 -1.91 17.75
N PRO A 36 0.64 -1.10 18.79
CA PRO A 36 1.93 -0.43 18.91
C PRO A 36 3.05 -1.49 18.93
N GLY A 37 4.08 -1.29 18.10
CA GLY A 37 5.22 -2.21 17.95
C GLY A 37 5.08 -3.22 16.80
N VAL A 38 3.88 -3.44 16.25
CA VAL A 38 3.74 -4.27 15.05
C VAL A 38 4.29 -3.50 13.83
N PRO A 39 5.19 -4.11 13.04
CA PRO A 39 5.65 -3.49 11.80
C PRO A 39 4.49 -3.30 10.83
N ALA A 40 4.35 -2.09 10.27
CA ALA A 40 3.29 -1.78 9.31
C ALA A 40 3.86 -1.03 8.10
N VAL A 41 3.56 -1.51 6.90
CA VAL A 41 4.11 -1.01 5.63
C VAL A 41 2.98 -0.83 4.62
N ILE A 42 3.21 -0.01 3.59
CA ILE A 42 2.28 0.16 2.46
C ILE A 42 2.84 -0.49 1.20
N TYR A 43 1.99 -1.15 0.41
CA TYR A 43 2.35 -1.75 -0.88
C TYR A 43 1.40 -1.28 -1.99
N THR A 44 1.87 -0.44 -2.92
CA THR A 44 1.02 0.31 -3.86
C THR A 44 1.51 0.29 -5.31
N ARG A 45 0.62 0.37 -6.30
CA ARG A 45 0.95 0.60 -7.74
C ARG A 45 1.03 2.09 -8.10
N LYS A 46 0.51 2.97 -7.25
CA LYS A 46 0.48 4.42 -7.46
C LYS A 46 0.96 5.06 -6.18
N SER A 47 2.13 5.68 -6.24
CA SER A 47 2.68 6.47 -5.15
C SER A 47 2.91 7.87 -5.69
N LEU A 48 1.86 8.69 -5.65
CA LEU A 48 2.08 10.13 -5.78
C LEU A 48 2.92 10.56 -4.56
N ILE A 49 3.84 11.50 -4.74
CA ILE A 49 4.74 11.95 -3.67
C ILE A 49 3.98 12.37 -2.39
N TRP A 50 2.79 12.94 -2.57
CA TRP A 50 1.87 13.32 -1.48
C TRP A 50 1.38 12.13 -0.66
N ASP A 51 1.12 10.98 -1.29
CA ASP A 51 0.71 9.76 -0.59
C ASP A 51 1.88 9.21 0.25
N ALA A 52 3.11 9.31 -0.26
CA ALA A 52 4.29 8.90 0.50
C ALA A 52 4.47 9.74 1.77
N ILE A 53 4.33 11.07 1.67
CA ILE A 53 4.39 11.98 2.83
C ILE A 53 3.32 11.60 3.86
N ALA A 54 2.07 11.42 3.43
CA ALA A 54 0.97 11.09 4.34
C ALA A 54 1.21 9.75 5.06
N VAL A 55 1.72 8.75 4.34
CA VAL A 55 2.01 7.41 4.89
C VAL A 55 3.16 7.44 5.91
N PHE A 56 4.22 8.21 5.66
CA PHE A 56 5.30 8.38 6.65
C PHE A 56 4.88 9.21 7.86
N ASN A 57 4.05 10.24 7.69
CA ASN A 57 3.46 10.98 8.81
C ASN A 57 2.56 10.09 9.70
N ALA A 58 1.92 9.09 9.11
CA ALA A 58 1.20 8.03 9.84
C ALA A 58 2.13 6.91 10.35
N GLN A 59 3.43 7.14 10.39
CA GLN A 59 4.45 6.25 10.95
C GLN A 59 4.54 4.88 10.26
N ALA A 60 4.37 4.81 8.93
CA ALA A 60 4.72 3.58 8.23
C ALA A 60 6.21 3.24 8.37
N ASP A 61 6.51 1.96 8.50
CA ASP A 61 7.90 1.47 8.55
C ASP A 61 8.51 1.26 7.16
N GLY A 62 7.69 1.42 6.11
CA GLY A 62 8.14 1.29 4.73
C GLY A 62 7.01 1.50 3.71
N ILE A 63 7.41 1.88 2.50
CA ILE A 63 6.54 1.98 1.33
C ILE A 63 7.19 1.18 0.21
N PHE A 64 6.43 0.26 -0.36
CA PHE A 64 6.86 -0.62 -1.44
C PHE A 64 6.00 -0.37 -2.68
N ILE A 65 6.65 -0.32 -3.84
CA ILE A 65 5.98 -0.12 -5.11
C ILE A 65 5.78 -1.47 -5.78
N LYS A 66 4.54 -1.75 -6.16
CA LYS A 66 4.16 -2.93 -6.94
C LYS A 66 4.82 -2.83 -8.32
N PRO A 67 5.57 -3.84 -8.76
CA PRO A 67 6.05 -3.91 -10.13
C PRO A 67 4.86 -3.78 -11.09
N THR A 68 5.06 -3.05 -12.18
CA THR A 68 4.06 -2.87 -13.24
C THR A 68 4.76 -3.11 -14.56
N GLY A 69 4.34 -4.16 -15.25
CA GLY A 69 4.83 -4.49 -16.60
C GLY A 69 4.00 -3.79 -17.66
N VAL A 70 4.40 -3.98 -18.93
CA VAL A 70 3.66 -3.45 -20.08
C VAL A 70 2.30 -4.13 -20.28
N ASP A 71 2.15 -5.35 -19.76
CA ASP A 71 0.93 -6.15 -19.73
C ASP A 71 0.84 -7.00 -18.45
N ASP A 72 -0.18 -7.86 -18.36
CA ASP A 72 -0.43 -8.70 -17.19
C ASP A 72 0.59 -9.84 -17.03
N ASP A 73 1.10 -10.41 -18.13
CA ASP A 73 2.09 -11.49 -18.10
C ASP A 73 3.46 -10.96 -17.67
N ASP A 74 3.86 -9.80 -18.19
CA ASP A 74 5.06 -9.09 -17.77
C ASP A 74 4.94 -8.61 -16.32
N THR A 75 3.77 -8.10 -15.90
CA THR A 75 3.49 -7.79 -14.50
C THR A 75 3.65 -9.02 -13.60
N ARG A 76 3.19 -10.19 -14.04
CA ARG A 76 3.32 -11.45 -13.29
C ARG A 76 4.78 -11.91 -13.23
N ARG A 77 5.52 -11.80 -14.33
CA ARG A 77 6.96 -12.10 -14.40
C ARG A 77 7.75 -11.21 -13.46
N LEU A 78 7.59 -9.89 -13.56
CA LEU A 78 8.24 -8.91 -12.68
C LEU A 78 7.87 -9.15 -11.21
N THR A 79 6.59 -9.43 -10.91
CA THR A 79 6.17 -9.75 -9.53
C THR A 79 6.96 -10.93 -8.97
N LYS A 80 7.15 -12.01 -9.73
CA LYS A 80 7.95 -13.17 -9.30
C LYS A 80 9.42 -12.81 -9.12
N GLU A 81 9.98 -12.02 -10.02
CA GLU A 81 11.38 -11.60 -10.01
C GLU A 81 11.71 -10.72 -8.78
N PHE A 82 10.84 -9.77 -8.44
CA PHE A 82 11.03 -8.84 -7.31
C PHE A 82 10.58 -9.40 -5.95
N ALA A 83 9.80 -10.50 -5.93
CA ALA A 83 9.29 -11.07 -4.69
C ALA A 83 10.37 -11.44 -3.65
N PRO A 84 11.53 -12.05 -4.03
CA PRO A 84 12.60 -12.36 -3.08
C PRO A 84 13.15 -11.12 -2.37
N GLN A 85 13.35 -10.02 -3.12
CA GLN A 85 13.83 -8.76 -2.56
C GLN A 85 12.81 -8.15 -1.61
N LEU A 86 11.52 -8.16 -1.97
CA LEU A 86 10.44 -7.71 -1.09
C LEU A 86 10.43 -8.50 0.22
N ILE A 87 10.54 -9.83 0.16
CA ILE A 87 10.59 -10.70 1.36
C ILE A 87 11.80 -10.34 2.25
N MET A 88 12.96 -10.12 1.65
CA MET A 88 14.17 -9.75 2.38
C MET A 88 13.98 -8.42 3.13
N GLU A 89 13.45 -7.40 2.46
CA GLU A 89 13.20 -6.09 3.07
C GLU A 89 12.14 -6.15 4.18
N LEU A 90 11.05 -6.90 3.97
CA LEU A 90 10.03 -7.12 5.00
C LEU A 90 10.62 -7.81 6.24
N LYS A 91 11.46 -8.84 6.06
CA LYS A 91 12.17 -9.50 7.16
C LYS A 91 13.09 -8.53 7.91
N ARG A 92 13.77 -7.62 7.19
CA ARG A 92 14.63 -6.59 7.81
C ARG A 92 13.81 -5.62 8.67
N ILE A 93 12.68 -5.14 8.17
CA ILE A 93 11.76 -4.27 8.91
C ILE A 93 11.25 -4.96 10.19
N ILE A 94 10.81 -6.22 10.06
CA ILE A 94 10.33 -7.01 11.21
C ILE A 94 11.42 -7.17 12.27
N ARG A 95 12.66 -7.46 11.86
CA ARG A 95 13.79 -7.61 12.80
C ARG A 95 14.12 -6.31 13.52
N ARG A 96 14.15 -5.17 12.82
CA ARG A 96 14.43 -3.86 13.44
C ARG A 96 13.46 -3.50 14.56
N LYS A 97 12.18 -3.86 14.42
CA LYS A 97 11.15 -3.58 15.43
C LYS A 97 11.15 -4.55 16.62
N LYS A 98 11.72 -5.76 16.46
CA LYS A 98 11.90 -6.70 17.59
C LYS A 98 13.01 -6.28 18.56
N VAL A 99 13.86 -5.34 18.17
CA VAL A 99 14.88 -4.74 19.02
C VAL A 99 14.28 -3.49 19.67
N ILE A 100 13.28 -3.67 20.52
CA ILE A 100 12.72 -2.65 21.42
C ILE A 100 12.35 -3.36 22.70
#